data_AF-A0A7V9EX58-F1
#
_entry.id   AF-A0A7V9EX58-F1
#
_cell.length_a   1.000
_cell.length_b   1.000
_cell.length_c   1.000
_cell.angle_alpha   90.00
_cell.angle_beta   90.00
_cell.angle_gamma   90.00
#
_symmetry.space_group_name_H-M   'P 1'
#
loop_
_entity.id
_entity.type
_entity.pdbx_description
1 polymer ?
#
loop_
_entity_poly.entity_id
_entity_poly.type
_entity_poly.pdbx_seq_one_letter_code
_entity_poly.pdbx_strand_id
1 'polypeptide(L)'
;IDHVRDWVQGTPDGDWVSMAVVSDGSYGVAGGLVSSFPVMCSGGKWSIVTGLEIDDVSRSRIDASVAELADEAEAVERLGLLG
;
A
#
# COMPACT_ATOMS: atom_id res chain seq x y z
N ILE A 1 3.88 -13.25 10.86
CA ILE A 1 2.78 -13.49 11.82
C ILE A 1 2.18 -12.16 12.27
N ASP A 2 3.01 -11.14 12.50
CA ASP A 2 2.59 -9.81 12.94
C ASP A 2 1.57 -9.14 12.01
N HIS A 3 1.74 -9.21 10.69
CA HIS A 3 0.78 -8.63 9.73
C HIS A 3 -0.69 -9.00 9.99
N VAL A 4 -1.01 -10.30 10.13
CA VAL A 4 -2.40 -10.74 10.38
C VAL A 4 -2.84 -10.39 11.80
N ARG A 5 -1.91 -10.41 12.76
CA ARG A 5 -2.19 -10.01 14.13
C ARG A 5 -2.58 -8.54 14.18
N ASP A 6 -1.78 -7.64 13.61
CA ASP A 6 -2.01 -6.20 13.62
C ASP A 6 -3.26 -5.86 12.84
N TRP A 7 -3.50 -6.53 11.70
CA TRP A 7 -4.74 -6.35 10.95
C TRP A 7 -5.99 -6.71 11.79
N VAL A 8 -5.99 -7.88 12.44
CA VAL A 8 -7.15 -8.38 13.20
C VAL A 8 -7.31 -7.68 14.54
N GLN A 9 -6.22 -7.48 15.27
CA GLN A 9 -6.21 -6.97 16.65
C GLN A 9 -6.04 -5.45 16.74
N GLY A 10 -5.59 -4.82 15.66
CA GLY A 10 -5.32 -3.39 15.58
C GLY A 10 -3.85 -3.03 15.81
N THR A 11 -3.47 -1.82 15.38
CA THR A 11 -2.17 -1.20 15.70
C THR A 11 -2.29 -0.36 16.99
N PRO A 12 -1.18 -0.12 17.72
CA PRO A 12 -1.19 0.82 18.84
C PRO A 12 -1.64 2.23 18.45
N ASP A 13 -2.24 2.96 19.39
CA ASP A 13 -2.68 4.35 19.16
C ASP A 13 -1.49 5.24 18.77
N GLY A 14 -1.63 5.93 17.64
CA GLY A 14 -0.58 6.82 17.11
C GLY A 14 0.56 6.09 16.39
N ASP A 15 0.46 4.78 16.20
CA ASP A 15 1.44 3.97 15.48
C ASP A 15 0.83 3.32 14.23
N TRP A 16 1.68 2.95 13.27
CA TRP A 16 1.28 2.33 12.01
C TRP A 16 2.23 1.19 11.62
N VAL A 17 1.73 0.31 10.75
CA VAL A 17 2.50 -0.79 10.17
C VAL A 17 2.53 -0.69 8.66
N SER A 18 3.46 -1.38 8.02
CA SER A 18 3.50 -1.49 6.56
C SER A 18 2.61 -2.66 6.09
N MET A 19 1.65 -2.39 5.22
CA MET A 19 0.83 -3.42 4.58
C MET A 19 0.68 -3.14 3.08
N ALA A 20 0.85 -4.19 2.27
CA ALA A 20 0.49 -4.16 0.87
C ALA A 20 -1.04 -4.24 0.74
N VAL A 21 -1.65 -3.14 0.32
CA VAL A 21 -3.11 -2.98 0.20
C VAL A 21 -3.46 -2.35 -1.14
N VAL A 22 -4.73 -2.46 -1.54
CA VAL A 22 -5.22 -1.84 -2.78
C VAL A 22 -5.17 -0.32 -2.61
N SER A 23 -4.41 0.35 -3.47
CA SER A 23 -4.29 1.80 -3.51
C SER A 23 -5.64 2.45 -3.82
N ASP A 24 -5.94 3.54 -3.11
CA ASP A 24 -7.04 4.46 -3.36
C ASP A 24 -6.59 5.75 -4.06
N GLY A 25 -5.34 5.81 -4.53
CA GLY A 25 -4.71 7.03 -5.05
C GLY A 25 -3.76 7.72 -4.06
N SER A 26 -3.71 7.26 -2.81
CA SER A 26 -2.84 7.81 -1.78
C SER A 26 -1.38 7.89 -2.24
N TYR A 27 -0.73 9.01 -1.88
CA TYR A 27 0.69 9.27 -2.18
C TYR A 27 1.07 9.16 -3.68
N GLY A 28 0.12 9.37 -4.59
CA GLY A 28 0.36 9.35 -6.03
C GLY A 28 0.44 7.94 -6.63
N VAL A 29 0.13 6.90 -5.85
CA VAL A 29 0.10 5.52 -6.34
C VAL A 29 -1.23 5.28 -7.05
N ALA A 30 -1.20 4.86 -8.31
CA ALA A 30 -2.41 4.64 -9.10
C ALA A 30 -3.43 3.71 -8.38
N GLY A 31 -4.71 4.09 -8.42
CA GLY A 31 -5.77 3.32 -7.76
C GLY A 31 -5.89 1.90 -8.34
N GLY A 32 -6.21 0.93 -7.48
CA GLY A 32 -6.34 -0.49 -7.87
C GLY A 32 -5.03 -1.29 -7.80
N LEU A 33 -3.87 -0.62 -7.77
CA LEU A 33 -2.58 -1.27 -7.59
C LEU A 33 -2.41 -1.76 -6.14
N VAL A 34 -1.98 -3.00 -5.93
CA VAL A 34 -1.59 -3.47 -4.60
C VAL A 34 -0.17 -2.98 -4.31
N SER A 35 -0.02 -2.08 -3.35
CA SER A 35 1.26 -1.48 -2.97
C SER A 35 1.38 -1.33 -1.45
N SER A 36 2.61 -1.25 -0.93
CA SER A 36 2.85 -1.12 0.50
C SER A 36 2.64 0.32 0.98
N PHE A 37 1.76 0.50 1.96
CA PHE A 37 1.48 1.79 2.60
C PHE A 37 1.67 1.71 4.12
N PRO A 38 1.93 2.85 4.78
CA PRO A 38 1.71 2.97 6.22
C PRO A 38 0.20 2.90 6.49
N VAL A 39 -0.23 1.95 7.31
CA VAL A 39 -1.63 1.75 7.66
C VAL A 39 -1.82 1.64 9.16
N MET A 40 -2.93 2.18 9.64
CA MET A 40 -3.47 1.87 10.97
C MET A 40 -4.51 0.76 10.84
N CYS A 41 -4.54 -0.14 11.81
CA CYS A 41 -5.51 -1.22 11.86
C CYS A 41 -6.44 -1.08 13.06
N SER A 42 -7.72 -1.36 12.87
CA SER A 42 -8.72 -1.38 13.95
C SER A 42 -9.87 -2.32 13.59
N GLY A 43 -10.15 -3.29 14.48
CA GLY A 43 -11.30 -4.18 14.35
C GLY A 43 -11.36 -4.95 13.02
N GLY A 44 -10.22 -5.48 12.53
CA GLY A 44 -10.15 -6.20 11.26
C GLY A 44 -10.23 -5.31 10.01
N LYS A 45 -10.11 -3.99 10.16
CA LYS A 45 -10.03 -3.03 9.05
C LYS A 45 -8.70 -2.32 9.09
N TRP A 46 -8.24 -1.88 7.93
CA TRP A 46 -7.07 -1.02 7.79
C TRP A 46 -7.48 0.32 7.16
N SER A 47 -6.68 1.36 7.41
CA SER A 47 -6.79 2.65 6.76
C SER A 47 -5.38 3.20 6.49
N ILE A 48 -5.14 3.67 5.26
CA ILE A 48 -3.87 4.33 4.91
C ILE A 48 -3.73 5.59 5.75
N VAL A 49 -2.57 5.74 6.40
CA VAL A 49 -2.22 6.98 7.10
C VAL A 49 -2.06 8.08 6.06
N THR A 50 -2.76 9.19 6.23
CA THR A 50 -2.69 10.35 5.32
C THR A 50 -1.91 11.51 5.94
N GLY A 51 -1.40 12.41 5.09
CA GLY A 51 -0.78 13.66 5.56
C GLY A 51 0.68 13.53 5.99
N LEU A 52 1.34 12.42 5.65
CA LEU A 52 2.80 12.32 5.79
C LEU A 52 3.47 13.15 4.70
N GLU A 53 4.44 13.96 5.11
CA GLU A 53 5.34 14.61 4.16
C GLU A 53 6.29 13.56 3.57
N ILE A 54 6.38 13.54 2.24
CA ILE A 54 7.28 12.63 1.53
C ILE A 54 8.39 13.47 0.93
N ASP A 55 9.61 13.29 1.44
CA ASP A 55 10.80 13.92 0.90
C ASP A 55 11.17 13.38 -0.50
N ASP A 56 12.01 14.10 -1.23
CA ASP A 56 12.38 13.78 -2.61
C ASP A 56 13.06 12.40 -2.76
N VAL A 57 13.84 11.97 -1.76
CA VAL A 57 14.51 10.66 -1.79
C VAL A 57 13.48 9.56 -1.62
N SER A 58 12.60 9.68 -0.63
CA SER A 58 11.49 8.76 -0.40
C SER A 58 10.56 8.71 -1.62
N ARG A 59 10.27 9.86 -2.23
CA ARG A 59 9.44 9.97 -3.43
C ARG A 59 10.01 9.19 -4.59
N SER A 60 11.29 9.40 -4.90
CA SER A 60 11.96 8.69 -6.01
C SER A 60 11.91 7.17 -5.86
N ARG A 61 12.00 6.66 -4.62
CA ARG A 61 11.94 5.23 -4.33
C ARG A 61 10.53 4.67 -4.45
N ILE A 62 9.53 5.41 -3.97
CA ILE A 62 8.12 5.05 -4.13
C ILE A 62 7.79 4.96 -5.61
N ASP A 63 8.13 5.99 -6.38
CA ASP A 63 7.78 6.06 -7.80
C ASP A 63 8.46 4.94 -8.61
N ALA A 64 9.72 4.59 -8.30
CA ALA A 64 10.41 3.47 -8.93
C ALA A 64 9.74 2.12 -8.63
N SER A 65 9.34 1.88 -7.38
CA SER A 65 8.66 0.63 -6.99
C SER A 65 7.23 0.56 -7.56
N VAL A 66 6.54 1.68 -7.64
CA VAL A 66 5.20 1.77 -8.24
C VAL A 66 5.24 1.50 -9.74
N ALA A 67 6.28 1.98 -10.43
CA ALA A 67 6.48 1.67 -11.85
C ALA A 67 6.67 0.17 -12.09
N GLU A 68 7.48 -0.50 -11.27
CA GLU A 68 7.67 -1.97 -11.34
C GLU A 68 6.34 -2.72 -11.13
N LEU A 69 5.56 -2.34 -10.12
CA LEU A 69 4.24 -2.93 -9.87
C LEU A 69 3.25 -2.69 -11.02
N ALA A 70 3.30 -1.53 -11.66
CA ALA A 70 2.46 -1.24 -12.82
C ALA A 70 2.84 -2.11 -14.03
N ASP A 71 4.13 -2.32 -14.26
CA ASP A 71 4.63 -3.22 -15.31
C ASP A 71 4.19 -4.68 -15.06
N GLU A 72 4.23 -5.13 -13.80
CA GLU A 72 3.71 -6.46 -13.40
C GLU A 72 2.21 -6.58 -13.63
N ALA A 73 1.43 -5.56 -13.24
CA ALA A 73 -0.01 -5.51 -13.45
C ALA A 73 -0.36 -5.59 -14.94
N GLU A 74 0.32 -4.84 -15.79
CA GLU A 74 0.15 -4.90 -17.25
C GLU A 74 0.53 -6.29 -17.80
N ALA A 75 1.60 -6.89 -17.27
CA ALA A 75 2.02 -8.23 -17.69
C ALA A 75 0.95 -9.28 -17.40
N VAL A 76 0.32 -9.27 -16.23
CA VAL A 76 -0.75 -10.22 -15.89
C VAL A 76 -2.06 -9.92 -16.63
N GLU A 77 -2.33 -8.65 -16.95
CA GLU A 77 -3.45 -8.26 -17.82
C GLU A 77 -3.28 -8.82 -19.23
N ARG A 78 -2.09 -8.69 -19.84
CA ARG A 78 -1.80 -9.27 -21.16
C ARG A 78 -1.91 -10.79 -21.20
N LEU A 79 -1.74 -11.46 -20.06
CA LEU A 79 -1.92 -12.92 -19.93
C LEU A 79 -3.40 -13.31 -19.71
N GLY A 80 -4.31 -12.35 -19.58
CA GLY A 80 -5.74 -12.60 -19.33
C GLY A 80 -6.02 -13.15 -17.93
N LEU A 81 -5.15 -12.85 -16.96
CA LEU A 81 -5.29 -13.32 -15.58
C LEU A 81 -6.13 -12.36 -14.70
N LEU A 82 -6.38 -11.15 -15.20
CA LEU A 82 -7.32 -10.19 -14.61
C LEU A 82 -8.67 -10.38 -15.30
N GLY A 83 -9.70 -10.76 -14.54
CA GLY A 83 -11.05 -11.06 -15.02
C GLY A 83 -12.09 -10.02 -14.64
#